data_AF-S5TVF0-F1
#
_entry.id   AF-S5TVF0-F1
#
_cell.length_a   1.000
_cell.length_b   1.000
_cell.length_c   1.000
_cell.angle_alpha   90.00
_cell.angle_beta   90.00
_cell.angle_gamma   90.00
#
_symmetry.space_group_name_H-M   'P 1'
#
loop_
_entity.id
_entity.type
_entity.pdbx_description
1 polymer ?
#
loop_
_entity_poly.entity_id
_entity_poly.type
_entity_poly.pdbx_seq_one_letter_code
_entity_poly.pdbx_strand_id
1 'polypeptide(L)' 'MLHHACGSNIADAGGSVDEVQEVLGHASPSASQVHLHPDPGRLRAAVERVPSPRLAEETGR' A
#
# COMPACT_ATOMS: atom_id res chain seq x y z
N MET A 1 18.70 -9.32 5.54
CA MET A 1 17.35 -9.78 5.91
C MET A 1 16.58 -8.77 6.77
N LEU A 2 17.20 -8.08 7.75
CA LEU A 2 16.49 -7.12 8.62
C LEU A 2 15.89 -5.91 7.89
N HIS A 3 16.59 -5.34 6.91
CA HIS A 3 16.05 -4.25 6.08
C HIS A 3 14.77 -4.68 5.34
N HIS A 4 14.76 -5.92 4.80
CA HIS A 4 13.59 -6.43 4.11
C HIS A 4 12.40 -6.63 5.05
N ALA A 5 12.62 -7.23 6.22
CA ALA A 5 11.56 -7.39 7.21
C ALA A 5 11.02 -6.04 7.71
N CYS A 6 11.89 -5.05 7.94
CA CYS A 6 11.50 -3.71 8.34
C CYS A 6 10.64 -3.01 7.27
N GLY A 7 11.10 -2.98 6.01
CA GLY A 7 10.36 -2.37 4.91
C GLY A 7 9.00 -3.02 4.66
N SER A 8 8.94 -4.35 4.71
CA SER A 8 7.67 -5.09 4.58
C SER A 8 6.71 -4.81 5.74
N ASN A 9 7.19 -4.74 6.99
CA ASN A 9 6.34 -4.42 8.14
C ASN A 9 5.76 -3.01 8.09
N ILE A 10 6.52 -2.03 7.59
CA ILE A 10 6.04 -0.64 7.43
C ILE A 10 4.96 -0.60 6.34
N ALA A 11 5.21 -1.21 5.19
CA ALA A 11 4.20 -1.33 4.13
C ALA A 11 2.95 -2.07 4.64
N ASP A 12 3.13 -3.10 5.47
CA ASP A 12 2.06 -3.85 6.10
C ASP A 12 1.35 -3.10 7.26
N ALA A 13 1.92 -2.03 7.79
CA ALA A 13 1.19 -1.14 8.69
C ALA A 13 0.32 -0.13 7.91
N GLY A 14 0.41 -0.12 6.57
CA GLY A 14 -0.21 0.88 5.72
C GLY A 14 0.67 2.11 5.48
N GLY A 15 1.98 2.02 5.76
CA GLY A 15 2.96 3.07 5.47
C GLY A 15 3.11 3.30 3.97
N SER A 16 3.38 4.54 3.62
CA SER A 16 3.65 5.01 2.27
C SER A 16 5.09 4.67 1.83
N VAL A 17 5.32 4.76 0.51
CA VAL A 17 6.65 4.55 -0.09
C VAL A 17 7.69 5.51 0.46
N ASP A 18 7.29 6.75 0.70
CA ASP A 18 8.17 7.82 1.18
C ASP A 18 8.61 7.53 2.62
N GLU A 19 7.71 7.02 3.47
CA GLU A 19 8.03 6.61 4.84
C GLU A 19 8.98 5.40 4.85
N VAL A 20 8.79 4.42 3.97
CA VAL A 20 9.72 3.28 3.83
C VAL A 20 11.10 3.76 3.34
N GLN A 21 11.12 4.72 2.40
CA GLN A 21 12.34 5.29 1.85
C GLN A 21 13.15 6.04 2.92
N GLU A 22 12.49 6.88 3.71
CA GLU A 22 13.09 7.66 4.78
C GLU A 22 13.70 6.75 5.85
N VAL A 23 12.95 5.74 6.31
CA VAL A 23 13.40 4.82 7.36
C VAL A 23 14.57 3.94 6.91
N LEU A 24 14.59 3.49 5.65
CA LEU A 24 15.66 2.66 5.11
C LEU A 24 16.84 3.45 4.52
N GLY A 25 16.73 4.78 4.45
CA GLY A 25 17.77 5.64 3.88
C GLY A 25 17.99 5.42 2.38
N HIS A 26 16.94 5.04 1.65
CA HIS A 26 17.05 4.78 0.22
C HIS A 26 17.22 6.09 -0.58
N ALA A 27 18.26 6.13 -1.41
CA ALA A 27 18.56 7.29 -2.25
C ALA A 27 17.52 7.54 -3.36
N SER A 28 16.69 6.54 -3.68
CA SER A 28 15.61 6.67 -4.66
C SER A 28 14.35 5.93 -4.23
N PRO A 29 13.16 6.42 -4.62
CA PRO A 29 11.88 5.76 -4.31
C PRO A 29 11.78 4.36 -4.94
N SER A 30 12.37 4.16 -6.12
CA SER A 30 12.37 2.87 -6.82
C SER A 30 13.01 1.75 -6.01
N ALA A 31 13.99 2.06 -5.14
CA ALA A 31 14.58 1.07 -4.23
C ALA A 31 13.60 0.62 -3.14
N SER A 32 12.65 1.47 -2.75
CA SER A 32 11.60 1.16 -1.76
C SER A 32 10.40 0.42 -2.34
N GLN A 33 10.18 0.52 -3.66
CA GLN A 33 9.02 -0.09 -4.33
C GLN A 33 8.99 -1.62 -4.21
N VAL A 34 10.12 -2.28 -3.90
CA VAL A 34 10.19 -3.72 -3.63
C VAL A 34 9.41 -4.16 -2.39
N HIS A 35 9.07 -3.22 -1.50
CA HIS A 35 8.25 -3.48 -0.30
C HIS A 35 6.76 -3.25 -0.54
N LEU A 36 6.37 -2.70 -1.69
CA LEU A 36 4.99 -2.52 -2.10
C LEU A 36 4.41 -3.81 -2.68
N HIS A 37 4.55 -4.91 -1.96
CA HIS A 37 3.74 -6.08 -2.21
C HIS A 37 2.48 -5.92 -1.35
N PRO A 38 1.39 -5.35 -1.88
CA PRO A 38 0.18 -5.23 -1.08
C PRO A 38 -0.29 -6.64 -0.74
N ASP A 39 -0.48 -6.89 0.56
CA ASP A 39 -1.14 -8.09 1.04
C ASP A 39 -2.43 -8.35 0.22
N PRO A 40 -2.65 -9.56 -0.31
CA PRO A 40 -3.83 -9.85 -1.13
C PRO A 40 -5.16 -9.55 -0.41
N GLY A 41 -5.21 -9.69 0.91
CA GLY A 41 -6.34 -9.32 1.74
C GLY A 41 -6.58 -7.81 1.77
N ARG A 42 -5.52 -6.99 1.85
CA ARG A 42 -5.61 -5.52 1.72
C ARG A 42 -6.10 -5.07 0.36
N LEU A 43 -5.60 -5.68 -0.72
CA LEU A 43 -6.11 -5.40 -2.07
C LEU A 43 -7.61 -5.68 -2.12
N ARG A 44 -8.04 -6.81 -1.57
CA ARG A 44 -9.44 -7.18 -1.52
C ARG A 44 -10.28 -6.20 -0.68
N ALA A 45 -9.80 -5.82 0.50
CA ALA A 45 -10.48 -4.86 1.36
C ALA A 45 -10.58 -3.46 0.73
N ALA A 46 -9.58 -3.02 -0.03
CA ALA A 46 -9.64 -1.77 -0.78
C ALA A 46 -10.71 -1.81 -1.88
N VAL A 47 -10.80 -2.93 -2.62
CA VAL A 47 -11.86 -3.15 -3.61
C VAL A 47 -13.25 -3.16 -2.95
N GLU A 48 -13.39 -3.79 -1.79
CA GLU A 48 -14.67 -3.88 -1.07
C GLU A 48 -15.14 -2.53 -0.49
N ARG A 49 -14.22 -1.60 -0.18
CA ARG A 49 -14.56 -0.25 0.30
C ARG A 49 -15.06 0.68 -0.80
N VAL A 50 -14.74 0.40 -2.06
CA VAL A 50 -15.14 1.25 -3.18
C VAL A 50 -16.50 0.76 -3.68
N PRO A 51 -17.56 1.60 -3.64
CA PRO A 51 -18.85 1.25 -4.21
C PRO A 51 -18.68 0.85 -5.67
N SER A 52 -19.41 -0.18 -6.11
CA SER A 52 -19.50 -0.51 -7.53
C SER A 52 -19.86 0.76 -8.30
N PRO A 53 -19.12 1.14 -9.36
CA PRO A 53 -19.40 2.33 -10.14
C PRO A 53 -20.87 2.42 -10.60
N ARG A 54 -21.51 1.28 -10.86
CA ARG A 54 -22.93 1.21 -11.26
C ARG A 54 -23.90 1.56 -10.11
N LEU A 55 -23.54 1.25 -8.87
CA LEU A 55 -24.37 1.57 -7.69
C LEU A 55 -24.14 3.01 -7.20
N ALA A 56 -22.94 3.56 -7.42
CA ALA A 56 -22.63 4.95 -7.11
C ALA A 56 -23.50 5.94 -7.91
N GLU A 57 -23.84 5.61 -9.17
CA GLU A 57 -24.72 6.42 -10.02
C GLU A 57 -26.19 6.41 -9.56
N GLU A 58 -26.66 5.33 -8.91
CA GLU A 58 -28.04 5.21 -8.42
C GLU A 58 -28.26 5.94 -7.08
N THR A 59 -27.24 6.03 -6.22
CA THR A 59 -27.30 6.75 -4.94
C THR A 59 -27.25 8.27 -5.11
N GLY A 60 -26.79 8.76 -6.27
CA GLY A 60 -26.73 10.18 -6.60
C GLY A 60 -28.01 10.76 -7.23
N ARG A 61 -29.11 10.01 -7.28
CA ARG A 61 -30.38 10.41 -7.92
C ARG A 61 -31.53 10.52 -6.93
#